data_AF-A0A2E8TH71-F1
#
_entry.id   AF-A0A2E8TH71-F1
#
_cell.length_a   1.000
_cell.length_b   1.000
_cell.length_c   1.000
_cell.angle_alpha   90.00
_cell.angle_beta   90.00
_cell.angle_gamma   90.00
#
_symmetry.space_group_name_H-M   'P 1'
#
loop_
_entity.id
_entity.type
_entity.pdbx_description
1 polymer ?
#
loop_
_entity_poly.entity_id
_entity_poly.type
_entity_poly.pdbx_seq_one_letter_code
_entity_poly.pdbx_strand_id
1 'polypeptide(L)'
;MIERSVEADRTLARLVGQHIDDTARGLRELREISTQEETAETYQLVGAALGPGSYDTLNLLTDKRLRQILTAQRIPGRGSKGMKKGDRIQLLMDHKAPMLPNYEQLLRFWYDHSAPQVIAE
;
A
#
# COMPACT_ATOMS: atom_id res chain seq x y z
N MET A 1 49.56 13.01 -12.50
CA MET A 1 48.77 12.62 -11.30
C MET A 1 47.31 13.07 -11.41
N ILE A 2 47.06 14.30 -11.91
CA ILE A 2 45.71 14.88 -12.07
C ILE A 2 44.85 14.13 -13.10
N GLU A 3 45.41 13.71 -14.24
CA GLU A 3 44.64 12.98 -15.28
C GLU A 3 44.07 11.63 -14.80
N ARG A 4 44.84 10.87 -14.01
CA ARG A 4 44.38 9.60 -13.42
C ARG A 4 43.24 9.80 -12.41
N SER A 5 43.18 10.94 -11.73
CA SER A 5 42.10 11.29 -10.81
C SER A 5 40.80 11.57 -11.55
N VAL A 6 40.88 12.35 -12.64
CA VAL A 6 39.71 12.70 -13.47
C VAL A 6 39.13 11.46 -14.16
N GLU A 7 39.98 10.52 -14.55
CA GLU A 7 39.57 9.26 -15.19
C GLU A 7 38.94 8.28 -14.19
N ALA A 8 39.43 8.25 -12.95
CA ALA A 8 38.79 7.54 -11.85
C ALA A 8 37.42 8.14 -11.51
N ASP A 9 37.30 9.47 -11.42
CA ASP A 9 36.03 10.16 -11.14
C ASP A 9 34.98 9.92 -12.23
N ARG A 10 35.39 9.93 -13.51
CA ARG A 10 34.50 9.59 -14.63
C ARG A 10 34.03 8.14 -14.57
N THR A 11 34.92 7.22 -14.21
CA THR A 11 34.60 5.80 -14.07
C THR A 11 33.61 5.59 -12.92
N LEU A 12 33.84 6.28 -11.80
CA LEU A 12 32.99 6.18 -10.62
C LEU A 12 31.60 6.77 -10.86
N ALA A 13 31.52 7.92 -11.54
CA ALA A 13 30.25 8.51 -11.97
C ALA A 13 29.46 7.56 -12.90
N ARG A 14 30.15 6.88 -13.83
CA ARG A 14 29.53 5.89 -14.73
C ARG A 14 28.98 4.69 -13.96
N LEU A 15 29.77 4.15 -13.02
CA LEU A 15 29.35 3.01 -12.20
C LEU A 15 28.17 3.36 -11.29
N VAL A 16 28.16 4.56 -10.71
CA VAL A 16 27.03 5.06 -9.90
C VAL A 16 25.78 5.24 -10.76
N GLY A 17 25.91 5.83 -11.96
CA GLY A 17 24.79 5.95 -12.89
C GLY A 17 24.21 4.58 -13.26
N GLN A 18 25.07 3.61 -13.57
CA GLN A 18 24.66 2.26 -13.90
C GLN A 18 23.97 1.55 -12.72
N HIS A 19 24.47 1.74 -11.49
CA HIS A 19 23.84 1.21 -10.28
C HIS A 19 22.45 1.82 -10.02
N ILE A 20 22.29 3.12 -10.27
CA ILE A 20 20.99 3.81 -10.17
C ILE A 20 20.01 3.23 -11.20
N ASP A 21 20.44 3.04 -12.44
CA ASP A 21 19.61 2.49 -13.52
C ASP A 21 19.18 1.04 -13.25
N ASP A 22 20.10 0.21 -12.74
CA ASP A 22 19.83 -1.17 -12.39
C ASP A 22 18.88 -1.26 -11.18
N THR A 23 19.05 -0.40 -10.17
CA THR A 23 18.13 -0.32 -9.02
C THR A 23 16.74 0.14 -9.47
N ALA A 24 16.66 1.14 -10.34
CA ALA A 24 15.38 1.62 -10.88
C ALA A 24 14.69 0.57 -11.77
N ARG A 25 15.46 -0.32 -12.41
CA ARG A 25 14.92 -1.47 -13.15
C ARG A 25 14.39 -2.54 -12.20
N GLY A 26 15.16 -2.93 -11.20
CA GLY A 26 14.72 -3.90 -10.19
C GLY A 26 13.45 -3.44 -9.46
N LEU A 27 13.32 -2.15 -9.15
CA LEU A 27 12.10 -1.59 -8.56
C LEU A 27 10.89 -1.63 -9.50
N ARG A 28 11.10 -1.47 -10.81
CA ARG A 28 10.03 -1.61 -11.82
C ARG A 28 9.61 -3.06 -11.99
N GLU A 29 10.57 -3.98 -12.07
CA GLU A 29 10.32 -5.41 -12.13
C GLU A 29 9.59 -5.89 -10.87
N LEU A 30 9.98 -5.46 -9.67
CA LEU A 30 9.26 -5.75 -8.43
C LEU A 30 7.83 -5.20 -8.43
N ARG A 31 7.63 -4.01 -9.01
CA ARG A 31 6.29 -3.42 -9.19
C ARG A 31 5.43 -4.21 -10.18
N GLU A 32 6.05 -4.83 -11.18
CA GLU A 32 5.37 -5.69 -12.17
C GLU A 32 5.09 -7.10 -11.62
N ILE A 33 5.98 -7.64 -10.78
CA ILE A 33 5.82 -8.93 -10.09
C ILE A 33 4.76 -8.84 -8.99
N SER A 34 4.67 -7.71 -8.28
CA SER A 34 3.55 -7.39 -7.39
C SER A 34 2.30 -7.17 -8.22
N THR A 35 1.61 -8.25 -8.58
CA THR A 35 0.35 -8.15 -9.31
C THR A 35 -0.65 -7.31 -8.50
N GLN A 36 -1.52 -6.58 -9.19
CA GLN A 36 -2.62 -5.85 -8.54
C GLN A 36 -3.53 -6.79 -7.72
N GLU A 37 -3.50 -8.09 -8.03
CA GLU A 37 -4.24 -9.14 -7.33
C GLU A 37 -3.61 -9.49 -5.98
N GLU A 38 -2.31 -9.75 -5.91
CA GLU A 38 -1.61 -10.02 -4.63
C GLU A 38 -1.70 -8.84 -3.65
N THR A 39 -1.61 -7.62 -4.17
CA THR A 39 -1.81 -6.42 -3.36
C THR A 39 -3.27 -6.32 -2.89
N ALA A 40 -4.26 -6.56 -3.75
CA ALA A 40 -5.66 -6.56 -3.35
C ALA A 40 -5.98 -7.64 -2.29
N GLU A 41 -5.41 -8.84 -2.43
CA GLU A 41 -5.52 -9.92 -1.44
C GLU A 41 -4.88 -9.54 -0.11
N THR A 42 -3.69 -8.94 -0.13
CA THR A 42 -3.03 -8.42 1.08
C THR A 42 -3.89 -7.35 1.76
N TYR A 43 -4.42 -6.38 1.00
CA TYR A 43 -5.31 -5.35 1.54
C TYR A 43 -6.60 -5.93 2.15
N GLN A 44 -7.14 -7.00 1.57
CA GLN A 44 -8.31 -7.70 2.11
C GLN A 44 -7.95 -8.46 3.39
N LEU A 45 -6.83 -9.17 3.43
CA LEU A 45 -6.36 -9.91 4.60
C LEU A 45 -6.10 -8.99 5.79
N VAL A 46 -5.32 -7.93 5.60
CA VAL A 46 -5.05 -6.95 6.67
C VAL A 46 -6.33 -6.19 7.04
N GLY A 47 -7.16 -5.85 6.06
CA GLY A 47 -8.43 -5.19 6.31
C GLY A 47 -9.39 -6.03 7.16
N ALA A 48 -9.43 -7.35 6.95
CA ALA A 48 -10.20 -8.27 7.78
C ALA A 48 -9.73 -8.29 9.23
N ALA A 49 -8.40 -8.22 9.46
CA ALA A 49 -7.83 -8.13 10.80
C ALA A 49 -8.14 -6.80 11.52
N LEU A 50 -8.24 -5.70 10.77
CA LEU A 50 -8.63 -4.39 11.31
C LEU A 50 -10.13 -4.30 11.64
N GLY A 51 -10.95 -5.12 10.99
CA GLY A 51 -12.40 -5.11 11.17
C GLY A 51 -13.08 -3.86 10.60
N PRO A 52 -14.40 -3.74 10.83
CA PRO A 52 -15.17 -2.59 10.35
C PRO A 52 -14.81 -1.31 11.11
N GLY A 53 -14.76 -0.20 10.37
CA GLY A 53 -14.53 1.12 10.97
C GLY A 53 -15.74 1.61 11.75
N SER A 54 -15.51 2.25 12.90
CA SER A 54 -16.57 2.96 13.63
C SER A 54 -16.98 4.24 12.90
N TYR A 55 -18.15 4.78 13.24
CA TYR A 55 -18.61 6.06 12.67
C TYR A 55 -17.58 7.18 12.86
N ASP A 56 -17.03 7.31 14.08
CA ASP A 56 -16.06 8.35 14.40
C ASP A 56 -14.80 8.21 13.56
N THR A 57 -14.29 6.99 13.40
CA THR A 57 -13.11 6.72 12.57
C THR A 57 -13.38 7.04 11.10
N LEU A 58 -14.55 6.64 10.57
CA LEU A 58 -14.93 6.91 9.18
C LEU A 58 -15.17 8.40 8.93
N ASN A 59 -15.70 9.13 9.91
CA ASN A 59 -15.96 10.56 9.79
C ASN A 59 -14.67 11.38 9.73
N LEU A 60 -13.57 10.90 10.32
CA LEU A 60 -12.25 11.54 10.19
C LEU A 60 -11.62 11.36 8.80
N LEU A 61 -12.10 10.40 8.00
CA LEU A 61 -11.54 10.14 6.68
C LEU A 61 -11.97 11.18 5.63
N THR A 62 -11.11 11.36 4.63
CA THR A 62 -11.45 12.14 3.44
C THR A 62 -12.46 11.39 2.57
N ASP A 63 -13.27 12.14 1.82
CA ASP A 63 -14.26 11.57 0.90
C ASP A 63 -13.60 10.70 -0.19
N LYS A 64 -12.36 11.03 -0.60
CA LYS A 64 -11.54 10.19 -1.47
C LYS A 64 -11.25 8.82 -0.83
N ARG A 65 -10.87 8.78 0.44
CA ARG A 65 -10.56 7.53 1.14
C ARG A 65 -11.81 6.67 1.33
N LEU A 66 -12.95 7.27 1.67
CA LEU A 66 -14.23 6.56 1.77
C LEU A 66 -14.62 5.88 0.44
N ARG A 67 -14.45 6.57 -0.70
CA ARG A 67 -14.66 5.98 -2.04
C ARG A 67 -13.70 4.82 -2.35
N GLN A 68 -12.45 4.93 -1.91
CA GLN A 68 -11.47 3.85 -2.09
C GLN A 68 -11.89 2.61 -1.32
N ILE A 69 -12.32 2.74 -0.06
CA ILE A 69 -12.80 1.62 0.75
C ILE A 69 -14.02 0.97 0.08
N LEU A 70 -15.01 1.77 -0.32
CA LEU A 70 -16.20 1.28 -1.01
C LEU A 70 -15.87 0.50 -2.30
N THR A 71 -14.90 1.00 -3.08
CA THR A 71 -14.44 0.36 -4.31
C THR A 71 -13.70 -0.94 -4.04
N ALA A 72 -12.77 -0.93 -3.08
CA ALA A 72 -11.96 -2.09 -2.72
C ALA A 72 -12.83 -3.24 -2.19
N GLN A 73 -13.85 -2.91 -1.39
CA GLN A 73 -14.79 -3.88 -0.84
C GLN A 73 -15.94 -4.26 -1.79
N ARG A 74 -15.93 -3.73 -3.03
CA ARG A 74 -16.93 -3.99 -4.08
C ARG A 74 -18.38 -3.78 -3.61
N ILE A 75 -18.60 -2.82 -2.70
CA ILE A 75 -19.92 -2.62 -2.05
C ILE A 75 -20.97 -2.17 -3.08
N PRO A 76 -22.16 -2.82 -3.13
CA PRO A 76 -23.27 -2.38 -3.96
C PRO A 76 -23.69 -0.94 -3.65
N GLY A 77 -24.11 -0.16 -4.65
CA GLY A 77 -24.54 1.22 -4.44
C GLY A 77 -23.42 2.26 -4.30
N ARG A 78 -22.14 1.86 -4.21
CA ARG A 78 -20.96 2.75 -4.07
C ARG A 78 -20.78 3.89 -5.08
N GLY A 79 -21.53 3.86 -6.19
CA GLY A 79 -21.43 4.81 -7.31
C GLY A 79 -22.71 5.60 -7.57
N SER A 80 -23.67 5.65 -6.64
CA SER A 80 -24.90 6.39 -6.86
C SER A 80 -24.62 7.89 -7.06
N LYS A 81 -25.25 8.48 -8.09
CA LYS A 81 -25.12 9.92 -8.39
C LYS A 81 -25.62 10.74 -7.20
N GLY A 82 -24.85 11.75 -6.81
CA GLY A 82 -25.22 12.69 -5.75
C GLY A 82 -24.95 12.20 -4.31
N MET A 83 -24.36 11.02 -4.13
CA MET A 83 -24.02 10.49 -2.80
C MET A 83 -23.10 11.44 -2.03
N LYS A 84 -23.50 11.83 -0.82
CA LYS A 84 -22.74 12.69 0.09
C LYS A 84 -21.80 11.87 0.97
N LYS A 85 -20.90 12.54 1.69
CA LYS A 85 -19.96 11.90 2.61
C LYS A 85 -20.68 11.05 3.67
N GLY A 86 -21.75 11.59 4.27
CA GLY A 86 -22.56 10.88 5.27
C GLY A 86 -23.16 9.58 4.71
N ASP A 87 -23.72 9.62 3.51
CA ASP A 87 -24.28 8.45 2.84
C ASP A 87 -23.22 7.36 2.59
N ARG A 88 -21.98 7.76 2.24
CA ARG A 88 -20.85 6.83 2.10
C ARG A 88 -20.48 6.15 3.41
N ILE A 89 -20.45 6.93 4.51
CA ILE A 89 -20.16 6.41 5.85
C ILE A 89 -21.23 5.42 6.27
N GLN A 90 -22.51 5.79 6.10
CA GLN A 90 -23.63 4.91 6.43
C GLN A 90 -23.56 3.61 5.63
N LEU A 91 -23.30 3.68 4.32
CA LEU A 91 -23.17 2.51 3.47
C LEU A 91 -22.00 1.61 3.91
N LEU A 92 -20.86 2.19 4.32
CA LEU A 92 -19.74 1.41 4.85
C LEU A 92 -20.11 0.71 6.18
N MET A 93 -20.87 1.38 7.05
CA MET A 93 -21.33 0.81 8.31
C MET A 93 -22.35 -0.31 8.11
N ASP A 94 -23.34 -0.11 7.24
CA ASP A 94 -24.40 -1.09 6.94
C ASP A 94 -23.81 -2.40 6.39
N HIS A 95 -22.78 -2.28 5.55
CA HIS A 95 -22.07 -3.42 4.98
C HIS A 95 -20.95 -3.98 5.87
N LYS A 96 -20.75 -3.43 7.08
CA LYS A 96 -19.64 -3.77 7.98
C LYS A 96 -18.30 -3.83 7.23
N ALA A 97 -18.06 -2.84 6.39
CA ALA A 97 -16.94 -2.81 5.46
C ALA A 97 -15.61 -2.80 6.22
N PRO A 98 -14.69 -3.76 5.99
CA PRO A 98 -13.40 -3.74 6.64
C PRO A 98 -12.58 -2.52 6.21
N MET A 99 -11.86 -1.96 7.18
CA MET A 99 -11.02 -0.79 6.94
C MET A 99 -9.88 -1.11 5.98
N LEU A 100 -9.53 -0.16 5.12
CA LEU A 100 -8.30 -0.27 4.35
C LEU A 100 -7.12 0.09 5.27
N PRO A 101 -6.13 -0.80 5.41
CA PRO A 101 -4.96 -0.54 6.25
C PRO A 101 -4.19 0.69 5.75
N ASN A 102 -3.60 1.40 6.70
CA ASN A 102 -2.58 2.40 6.42
C ASN A 102 -1.20 1.72 6.24
N TYR A 103 -0.18 2.50 5.86
CA TYR A 103 1.16 1.98 5.60
C TYR A 103 1.78 1.30 6.83
N GLU A 104 1.63 1.87 8.02
CA GLU A 104 2.17 1.29 9.26
C GLU A 104 1.49 -0.03 9.63
N GLN A 105 0.16 -0.13 9.42
CA GLN A 105 -0.61 -1.34 9.63
C GLN A 105 -0.21 -2.45 8.65
N LEU A 106 0.05 -2.09 7.38
CA LEU A 106 0.61 -3.03 6.41
C LEU A 106 1.99 -3.52 6.81
N LEU A 107 2.89 -2.60 7.20
CA LEU A 107 4.24 -2.96 7.64
C LEU A 107 4.20 -3.87 8.86
N ARG A 108 3.33 -3.56 9.83
CA ARG A 108 3.17 -4.38 11.04
C ARG A 108 2.67 -5.77 10.70
N PHE A 109 1.66 -5.87 9.83
CA PHE A 109 1.16 -7.15 9.36
C PHE A 109 2.26 -7.98 8.71
N TRP A 110 3.03 -7.40 7.79
CA TRP A 110 4.13 -8.10 7.15
C TRP A 110 5.20 -8.50 8.16
N TYR A 111 5.60 -7.63 9.07
CA TYR A 111 6.57 -7.98 10.12
C TYR A 111 6.10 -9.19 10.94
N ASP A 112 4.86 -9.16 11.42
CA ASP A 112 4.30 -10.25 12.25
C ASP A 112 4.16 -11.58 11.46
N HIS A 113 3.97 -11.53 10.13
CA HIS A 113 3.77 -12.71 9.27
C HIS A 113 5.04 -13.19 8.53
N SER A 114 6.08 -12.37 8.43
CA SER A 114 7.36 -12.70 7.79
C SER A 114 8.51 -12.85 8.77
N ALA A 115 8.32 -12.49 10.05
CA ALA A 115 9.24 -12.89 11.10
C ALA A 115 9.28 -14.42 11.16
N PRO A 116 10.46 -15.06 11.00
CA PRO A 116 10.58 -16.48 11.28
C PRO A 116 10.11 -16.70 12.70
N GLN A 117 9.18 -17.64 12.90
CA GLN A 117 8.78 -18.03 14.24
C GLN A 117 10.04 -18.49 14.94
N VAL A 118 10.58 -17.66 15.83
CA VAL A 118 11.68 -18.06 16.69
C VAL A 118 11.08 -19.14 17.56
N ILE A 119 11.37 -20.40 17.21
CA ILE A 119 11.06 -21.55 18.03
C ILE A 119 11.85 -21.31 19.31
N ALA A 120 11.17 -20.80 20.34
CA ALA A 120 11.70 -20.78 21.68
C ALA A 120 11.70 -22.23 22.15
N GLU A 121 12.89 -22.83 22.18
CA GLU A 121 13.16 -24.11 22.85
C GLU A 121 12.95 -24.00 24.37
#